data_AF-X0TD69-F1
#
_entry.id   AF-X0TD69-F1
#
_cell.length_a   1.000
_cell.length_b   1.000
_cell.length_c   1.000
_cell.angle_alpha   90.00
_cell.angle_beta   90.00
_cell.angle_gamma   90.00
#
_symmetry.space_group_name_H-M   'P 1'
#
loop_
_entity.id
_entity.type
_entity.pdbx_description
1 polymer ?
#
loop_
_entity_poly.entity_id
_entity_poly.type
_entity_poly.pdbx_seq_one_letter_code
_entity_poly.pdbx_strand_id
1 'polypeptide(L)'
;MKINKEAECEIIKKQIRKTQKDWIDYFNSKGDKMISASDIYRATNKALIESLKKDFEDNWEVTSTRIIYNKKSLNAEIIHDIGSKIVKPKKYKVKVPILSGNFEENKETEKYLQALFDTKDSLDKILKTLKKFGKDKKIRLWTPSQSERKSRPIRSVVLYFDGFGRFDVDGDWFGDSEG
;
A
#
# COMPACT_ATOMS: atom_id res chain seq x y z
N MET A 1 41.12 -40.17 0.79
CA MET A 1 40.53 -39.14 -0.08
C MET A 1 39.32 -38.56 0.65
N LYS A 2 39.49 -37.39 1.26
CA LYS A 2 38.46 -36.69 2.04
C LYS A 2 37.52 -36.01 1.06
N ILE A 3 36.24 -36.37 1.06
CA ILE A 3 35.21 -35.65 0.32
C ILE A 3 34.85 -34.42 1.17
N ASN A 4 35.09 -33.23 0.62
CA ASN A 4 34.92 -31.94 1.28
C ASN A 4 33.48 -31.71 1.76
N LYS A 5 33.34 -31.31 3.02
CA LYS A 5 32.10 -30.80 3.65
C LYS A 5 31.80 -29.36 3.22
N GLU A 6 31.86 -29.06 1.92
CA GLU A 6 31.63 -27.71 1.38
C GLU A 6 30.30 -27.59 0.59
N ALA A 7 29.38 -28.53 0.76
CA ALA A 7 28.01 -28.39 0.24
C ALA A 7 27.06 -27.66 1.22
N GLU A 8 27.54 -27.29 2.41
CA GLU A 8 26.82 -26.52 3.43
C GLU A 8 27.30 -25.07 3.48
N CYS A 9 27.26 -24.32 2.38
CA CYS A 9 27.27 -22.85 2.43
C CYS A 9 27.14 -22.25 1.03
N GLU A 10 25.91 -22.13 0.54
CA GLU A 10 25.58 -20.89 -0.15
C GLU A 10 24.21 -20.42 0.34
N ILE A 11 24.32 -19.53 1.31
CA ILE A 11 23.31 -18.68 1.89
C ILE A 11 22.50 -18.05 0.74
N ILE A 12 21.31 -18.59 0.47
CA ILE A 12 20.20 -17.75 0.00
C ILE A 12 19.29 -17.52 1.21
N LYS A 13 19.85 -16.88 2.25
CA LYS A 13 19.07 -16.06 3.21
C LYS A 13 18.64 -14.74 2.56
N LYS A 14 18.24 -14.75 1.28
CA LYS A 14 17.36 -13.69 0.80
C LYS A 14 16.04 -14.01 1.47
N GLN A 15 15.69 -13.30 2.54
CA GLN A 15 14.30 -13.23 2.99
C GLN A 15 13.46 -13.02 1.72
N ILE A 16 12.69 -14.04 1.32
CA ILE A 16 11.79 -13.92 0.19
C ILE A 16 10.73 -12.93 0.65
N ARG A 17 10.90 -11.65 0.30
CA ARG A 17 9.88 -10.64 0.51
C ARG A 17 8.70 -11.03 -0.37
N LYS A 18 7.62 -11.49 0.26
CA LYS A 18 6.36 -11.79 -0.42
C LYS A 18 5.88 -10.56 -1.18
N THR A 19 5.59 -10.74 -2.46
CA THR A 19 4.96 -9.73 -3.31
C THR A 19 3.48 -9.55 -2.95
N GLN A 20 2.83 -8.53 -3.52
CA GLN A 20 1.37 -8.38 -3.37
C GLN A 20 0.64 -9.65 -3.86
N LYS A 21 1.11 -10.26 -4.95
CA LYS A 21 0.52 -11.50 -5.50
C LYS A 21 0.68 -12.67 -4.54
N ASP A 22 1.86 -12.86 -3.95
CA ASP A 22 2.09 -13.94 -2.99
C ASP A 22 1.18 -13.83 -1.76
N TRP A 23 0.90 -12.60 -1.31
CA TRP A 23 -0.04 -12.36 -0.23
C TRP A 23 -1.49 -12.65 -0.65
N ILE A 24 -1.91 -12.19 -1.82
CA ILE A 24 -3.25 -12.48 -2.36
C ILE A 24 -3.48 -13.99 -2.45
N ASP A 25 -2.53 -14.73 -2.99
CA ASP A 25 -2.62 -16.19 -3.12
C ASP A 25 -2.67 -16.87 -1.75
N TYR A 26 -1.88 -16.39 -0.78
CA TYR A 26 -1.93 -16.87 0.59
C TYR A 26 -3.31 -16.69 1.22
N PHE A 27 -3.89 -15.49 1.20
CA PHE A 27 -5.21 -15.23 1.79
C PHE A 27 -6.32 -16.01 1.08
N ASN A 28 -6.29 -16.06 -0.25
CA ASN A 28 -7.22 -16.88 -1.03
C ASN A 28 -7.15 -18.37 -0.64
N SER A 29 -5.96 -18.92 -0.38
CA SER A 29 -5.79 -20.32 0.05
C SER A 29 -6.39 -20.61 1.43
N LYS A 30 -6.53 -19.59 2.27
CA LYS A 30 -7.15 -19.66 3.59
C LYS A 30 -8.66 -19.43 3.56
N GLY A 31 -9.23 -19.09 2.40
CA GLY A 31 -10.62 -18.66 2.31
C GLY A 31 -10.85 -17.25 2.87
N ASP A 32 -9.78 -16.47 3.06
CA ASP A 32 -9.81 -15.16 3.69
C ASP A 32 -9.55 -14.03 2.69
N LYS A 33 -10.00 -12.83 3.05
CA LYS A 33 -9.74 -11.60 2.31
C LYS A 33 -8.44 -10.96 2.81
N MET A 34 -7.53 -10.66 1.88
CA MET A 34 -6.41 -9.76 2.15
C MET A 34 -6.89 -8.32 2.34
N ILE A 35 -6.43 -7.66 3.41
CA ILE A 35 -6.82 -6.29 3.76
C ILE A 35 -6.47 -5.28 2.66
N SER A 36 -7.42 -4.40 2.35
CA SER A 36 -7.24 -3.27 1.44
C SER A 36 -6.96 -1.98 2.21
N ALA A 37 -6.50 -0.94 1.49
CA ALA A 37 -6.38 0.40 2.05
C ALA A 37 -7.72 0.93 2.62
N SER A 38 -8.86 0.57 2.00
CA SER A 38 -10.18 0.97 2.51
C SER A 38 -10.51 0.30 3.85
N ASP A 39 -10.14 -0.97 4.03
CA ASP A 39 -10.40 -1.68 5.29
C ASP A 39 -9.64 -1.01 6.45
N ILE A 40 -8.40 -0.59 6.19
CA ILE A 40 -7.56 0.12 7.16
C ILE A 40 -8.14 1.49 7.52
N TYR A 41 -8.64 2.24 6.53
CA TYR A 41 -9.32 3.52 6.79
C TYR A 41 -10.58 3.35 7.67
N ARG A 42 -11.32 2.25 7.46
CA ARG A 42 -12.53 1.94 8.23
C ARG A 42 -12.24 1.38 9.61
N ALA A 43 -10.98 1.11 9.97
CA ALA A 43 -10.61 0.67 11.30
C ALA A 43 -10.91 1.78 12.32
N THR A 44 -11.98 1.59 13.09
CA THR A 44 -12.42 2.55 14.14
C THR A 44 -12.21 2.01 15.55
N ASN A 45 -12.03 0.71 15.71
CA ASN A 45 -11.84 0.06 17.01
C ASN A 45 -10.43 0.37 17.55
N LYS A 46 -10.35 0.83 18.81
CA LYS A 46 -9.08 1.20 19.46
C LYS A 46 -8.09 0.03 19.51
N ALA A 47 -8.52 -1.17 19.87
CA ALA A 47 -7.64 -2.34 19.94
C ALA A 47 -7.10 -2.73 18.57
N LEU A 48 -7.94 -2.66 17.52
CA LEU A 48 -7.51 -2.88 16.14
C LEU A 48 -6.49 -1.83 15.68
N ILE A 49 -6.73 -0.55 15.99
CA ILE A 49 -5.80 0.53 15.66
C ILE A 49 -4.45 0.31 16.35
N GLU A 50 -4.43 -0.07 17.64
CA GLU A 50 -3.18 -0.35 18.36
C GLU A 50 -2.46 -1.60 17.84
N SER A 51 -3.19 -2.61 17.34
CA SER A 51 -2.58 -3.75 16.65
C SER A 51 -1.93 -3.31 15.34
N LEU A 52 -2.68 -2.61 14.48
CA LEU A 52 -2.18 -2.14 13.18
C LEU A 52 -0.97 -1.21 13.33
N LYS A 53 -0.94 -0.37 14.38
CA LYS A 53 0.23 0.45 14.68
C LYS A 53 1.49 -0.38 14.88
N LYS A 54 1.41 -1.48 15.62
CA LYS A 54 2.58 -2.36 15.83
C LYS A 54 3.03 -2.98 14.52
N ASP A 55 2.10 -3.44 13.69
CA ASP A 55 2.41 -3.99 12.38
C ASP A 55 3.16 -2.95 11.50
N PHE A 56 2.69 -1.69 11.51
CA PHE A 56 3.31 -0.58 10.77
C PHE A 56 4.67 -0.10 11.32
N GLU A 57 5.00 -0.35 12.59
CA GLU A 57 6.31 -0.03 13.17
C GLU A 57 7.38 -1.01 12.67
N ASP A 58 7.02 -2.28 12.50
CA ASP A 58 7.96 -3.35 12.19
C ASP A 58 8.14 -3.57 10.68
N ASN A 59 7.11 -3.29 9.87
CA ASN A 59 7.09 -3.68 8.46
C ASN A 59 6.40 -2.67 7.53
N TRP A 60 6.64 -2.86 6.23
CA TRP A 60 5.85 -2.23 5.18
C TRP A 60 4.65 -3.11 4.87
N GLU A 61 3.46 -2.66 5.29
CA GLU A 61 2.25 -3.45 5.14
C GLU A 61 1.69 -3.28 3.73
N VAL A 62 1.90 -4.32 2.90
CA VAL A 62 1.37 -4.39 1.55
C VAL A 62 -0.12 -4.71 1.63
N THR A 63 -0.95 -3.87 1.00
CA THR A 63 -2.41 -4.09 0.96
C THR A 63 -2.85 -4.75 -0.35
N SER A 64 -4.10 -5.22 -0.41
CA SER A 64 -4.76 -5.67 -1.65
C SER A 64 -5.25 -4.51 -2.54
N THR A 65 -4.94 -3.26 -2.19
CA THR A 65 -5.19 -2.12 -3.08
C THR A 65 -4.04 -1.97 -4.06
N ARG A 66 -4.35 -1.90 -5.35
CA ARG A 66 -3.41 -1.67 -6.46
C ARG A 66 -3.75 -0.39 -7.20
N ILE A 67 -2.74 0.36 -7.61
CA ILE A 67 -2.87 1.53 -8.47
C ILE A 67 -2.19 1.23 -9.81
N ILE A 68 -2.93 1.43 -10.90
CA ILE A 68 -2.45 1.31 -12.27
C ILE A 68 -2.42 2.71 -12.88
N TYR A 69 -1.23 3.29 -12.97
CA TYR A 69 -0.99 4.63 -13.51
C TYR A 69 -0.97 4.65 -15.03
N ASN A 70 -1.51 5.71 -15.62
CA ASN A 70 -1.32 6.00 -17.03
C ASN A 70 0.12 6.46 -17.30
N LYS A 71 0.78 5.87 -18.30
CA LYS A 71 2.18 6.19 -18.66
C LYS A 71 2.36 7.61 -19.21
N LYS A 72 1.29 8.28 -19.66
CA LYS A 72 1.33 9.59 -20.35
C LYS A 72 0.56 10.70 -19.62
N SER A 73 -0.22 10.39 -18.58
CA SER A 73 -1.00 11.38 -17.84
C SER A 73 -1.11 11.06 -16.36
N LEU A 74 -1.67 11.98 -15.58
CA LEU A 74 -1.92 11.79 -14.15
C LEU A 74 -3.11 10.88 -13.84
N ASN A 75 -3.79 10.33 -14.85
CA ASN A 75 -4.91 9.42 -14.64
C ASN A 75 -4.42 8.06 -14.14
N ALA A 76 -5.20 7.41 -13.30
CA ALA A 76 -4.95 6.06 -12.83
C ALA A 76 -6.26 5.30 -12.57
N GLU A 77 -6.16 3.98 -12.49
CA GLU A 77 -7.19 3.10 -11.95
C GLU A 77 -6.74 2.58 -10.58
N ILE A 78 -7.51 2.87 -9.53
CA ILE A 78 -7.34 2.27 -8.20
C ILE A 78 -8.26 1.06 -8.13
N ILE A 79 -7.70 -0.10 -7.75
CA ILE A 79 -8.42 -1.35 -7.62
C ILE A 79 -8.27 -1.84 -6.18
N HIS A 80 -9.36 -1.90 -5.42
CA HIS A 80 -9.39 -2.57 -4.12
C HIS A 80 -9.63 -4.06 -4.29
N ASP A 81 -9.09 -4.83 -3.34
CA ASP A 81 -9.28 -6.28 -3.25
C ASP A 81 -8.82 -7.03 -4.50
N ILE A 82 -7.73 -6.56 -5.14
CA ILE A 82 -7.23 -7.13 -6.38
C ILE A 82 -6.96 -8.64 -6.22
N GLY A 83 -7.44 -9.44 -7.18
CA GLY A 83 -7.22 -10.89 -7.18
C GLY A 83 -7.93 -11.67 -6.08
N SER A 84 -8.77 -11.05 -5.25
CA SER A 84 -9.53 -11.78 -4.24
C SER A 84 -10.55 -12.72 -4.88
N LYS A 85 -10.64 -13.95 -4.35
CA LYS A 85 -11.70 -14.93 -4.67
C LYS A 85 -12.87 -14.86 -3.69
N ILE A 86 -12.71 -14.11 -2.60
CA ILE A 86 -13.66 -14.03 -1.48
C ILE A 86 -14.59 -12.83 -1.63
N VAL A 87 -14.03 -11.69 -2.08
CA VAL A 87 -14.79 -10.46 -2.31
C VAL A 87 -14.57 -9.94 -3.71
N LYS A 88 -15.58 -9.26 -4.26
CA LYS A 88 -15.51 -8.69 -5.60
C LYS A 88 -14.65 -7.41 -5.60
N PRO A 89 -13.62 -7.30 -6.46
CA PRO A 89 -12.82 -6.09 -6.57
C PRO A 89 -13.64 -4.85 -6.94
N LYS A 90 -13.30 -3.71 -6.35
CA LYS A 90 -13.88 -2.40 -6.69
C LYS A 90 -12.85 -1.54 -7.43
N LYS A 91 -13.31 -0.74 -8.39
CA LYS A 91 -12.43 0.05 -9.27
C LYS A 91 -12.85 1.51 -9.33
N TYR A 92 -11.86 2.40 -9.29
CA TYR A 92 -12.04 3.85 -9.36
C TYR A 92 -11.09 4.43 -10.40
N LYS A 93 -11.63 5.24 -11.33
CA LYS A 93 -10.82 6.06 -12.24
C LYS A 93 -10.64 7.43 -11.62
N VAL A 94 -9.40 7.85 -11.40
CA VAL A 94 -9.10 9.11 -10.72
C VAL A 94 -7.82 9.73 -11.26
N LYS A 95 -7.69 11.05 -11.13
CA LYS A 95 -6.42 11.73 -11.33
C LYS A 95 -5.63 11.65 -10.03
N VAL A 96 -4.43 11.06 -10.08
CA VAL A 96 -3.55 10.94 -8.91
C VAL A 96 -2.50 12.05 -8.99
N PRO A 97 -2.49 13.02 -8.05
CA PRO A 97 -1.47 14.07 -8.02
C PRO A 97 -0.08 13.47 -7.81
N ILE A 98 0.99 14.24 -8.04
CA ILE A 98 2.37 13.85 -7.69
C ILE A 98 2.66 14.42 -6.31
N LEU A 99 2.93 13.55 -5.34
CA LEU A 99 3.14 13.90 -3.93
C LEU A 99 4.49 13.34 -3.48
N SER A 100 5.35 14.17 -2.91
CA SER A 100 6.69 13.77 -2.43
C SER A 100 6.77 13.66 -0.89
N GLY A 101 5.64 13.86 -0.23
CA GLY A 101 5.47 13.68 1.20
C GLY A 101 4.60 14.76 1.82
N ASN A 102 5.10 16.00 1.84
CA ASN A 102 4.25 17.16 2.05
C ASN A 102 3.37 17.33 0.81
N PHE A 103 2.11 17.65 1.01
CA PHE A 103 1.13 17.76 -0.07
C PHE A 103 0.24 18.97 0.14
N GLU A 104 -0.29 19.47 -0.96
CA GLU A 104 -1.30 20.52 -0.92
C GLU A 104 -2.67 19.92 -0.62
N GLU A 105 -3.36 20.54 0.34
CA GLU A 105 -4.73 20.22 0.69
C GLU A 105 -5.67 20.87 -0.33
N ASN A 106 -5.87 20.17 -1.46
CA ASN A 106 -6.70 20.64 -2.56
C ASN A 106 -7.70 19.56 -3.03
N LYS A 107 -8.58 19.95 -3.95
CA LYS A 107 -9.66 19.09 -4.47
C LYS A 107 -9.15 17.86 -5.23
N GLU A 108 -7.94 17.93 -5.82
CA GLU A 108 -7.35 16.77 -6.49
C GLU A 108 -6.88 15.73 -5.47
N THR A 109 -6.19 16.19 -4.40
CA THR A 109 -5.81 15.35 -3.27
C THR A 109 -7.03 14.72 -2.60
N GLU A 110 -8.08 15.50 -2.36
CA GLU A 110 -9.33 14.99 -1.77
C GLU A 110 -9.92 13.85 -2.60
N LYS A 111 -10.11 14.06 -3.90
CA LYS A 111 -10.67 13.04 -4.80
C LYS A 111 -9.81 11.79 -4.87
N TYR A 112 -8.49 11.96 -4.89
CA TYR A 112 -7.55 10.86 -4.84
C TYR A 112 -7.74 10.03 -3.56
N LEU A 113 -7.75 10.66 -2.38
CA LEU A 113 -7.89 9.96 -1.11
C LEU A 113 -9.28 9.34 -0.91
N GLN A 114 -10.34 9.99 -1.39
CA GLN A 114 -11.69 9.42 -1.44
C GLN A 114 -11.71 8.11 -2.24
N ALA A 115 -11.05 8.09 -3.41
CA ALA A 115 -10.91 6.89 -4.21
C ALA A 115 -9.98 5.85 -3.57
N LEU A 116 -8.90 6.26 -2.91
CA LEU A 116 -7.93 5.37 -2.26
C LEU A 116 -8.51 4.64 -1.04
N PHE A 117 -9.44 5.28 -0.34
CA PHE A 117 -10.03 4.72 0.88
C PHE A 117 -11.49 4.28 0.72
N ASP A 118 -12.05 4.33 -0.51
CA ASP A 118 -13.47 4.10 -0.81
C ASP A 118 -14.38 4.84 0.19
N THR A 119 -14.26 6.17 0.19
CA THR A 119 -15.04 7.06 1.06
C THR A 119 -15.54 8.30 0.32
N LYS A 120 -16.54 8.96 0.88
CA LYS A 120 -17.04 10.29 0.46
C LYS A 120 -16.71 11.38 1.48
N ASP A 121 -15.87 11.06 2.47
CA ASP A 121 -15.46 12.00 3.50
C ASP A 121 -14.66 13.17 2.90
N SER A 122 -14.74 14.34 3.54
CA SER A 122 -13.89 15.48 3.19
C SER A 122 -12.42 15.19 3.49
N LEU A 123 -11.52 15.93 2.85
CA LEU A 123 -10.09 15.81 3.08
C LEU A 123 -9.73 15.91 4.57
N ASP A 124 -10.25 16.91 5.27
CA ASP A 124 -10.02 17.11 6.71
C ASP A 124 -10.39 15.87 7.54
N LYS A 125 -11.53 15.25 7.23
CA LYS A 125 -12.00 14.07 7.96
C LYS A 125 -11.15 12.85 7.63
N ILE A 126 -10.70 12.70 6.39
CA ILE A 126 -9.77 11.65 5.99
C ILE A 126 -8.45 11.80 6.77
N LEU A 127 -7.85 13.00 6.73
CA LEU A 127 -6.59 13.27 7.42
C LEU A 127 -6.73 13.09 8.94
N LYS A 128 -7.81 13.59 9.56
CA LYS A 128 -8.07 13.37 10.99
C LYS A 128 -8.18 11.90 11.34
N THR A 129 -8.73 11.07 10.45
CA THR A 129 -8.83 9.63 10.65
C THR A 129 -7.45 8.97 10.55
N LEU A 130 -6.67 9.29 9.52
CA LEU A 130 -5.32 8.74 9.35
C LEU A 130 -4.35 9.16 10.47
N LYS A 131 -4.52 10.37 11.03
CA LYS A 131 -3.76 10.87 12.19
C LYS A 131 -3.90 10.01 13.45
N LYS A 132 -4.88 9.10 13.51
CA LYS A 132 -5.02 8.15 14.63
C LYS A 132 -3.93 7.09 14.64
N PHE A 133 -3.30 6.82 13.50
CA PHE A 133 -2.20 5.87 13.37
C PHE A 133 -0.86 6.54 13.73
N GLY A 134 -0.57 7.74 13.20
CA GLY A 134 0.72 8.42 13.40
C GLY A 134 1.03 8.82 14.85
N LYS A 135 2.27 8.59 15.29
CA LYS A 135 2.79 8.96 16.63
C LYS A 135 2.73 10.47 16.88
N ASP A 136 3.08 11.26 15.85
CA ASP A 136 3.08 12.73 15.90
C ASP A 136 1.87 13.37 15.19
N LYS A 137 0.85 12.58 14.82
CA LYS A 137 -0.27 13.04 13.97
C LYS A 137 0.20 13.66 12.64
N LYS A 138 1.39 13.28 12.16
CA LYS A 138 1.92 13.67 10.86
C LYS A 138 1.67 12.53 9.87
N ILE A 139 1.14 12.89 8.71
CA ILE A 139 0.89 11.98 7.60
C ILE A 139 1.80 12.41 6.47
N ARG A 140 2.39 11.42 5.80
CA ARG A 140 3.12 11.62 4.57
C ARG A 140 2.38 10.88 3.46
N LEU A 141 2.11 11.60 2.37
CA LEU A 141 1.51 11.01 1.18
C LEU A 141 2.56 11.01 0.08
N TRP A 142 2.84 9.85 -0.48
CA TRP A 142 3.74 9.72 -1.61
C TRP A 142 3.02 9.11 -2.81
N THR A 143 3.24 9.70 -3.98
CA THR A 143 2.82 9.15 -5.27
C THR A 143 3.91 9.43 -6.31
N PRO A 144 4.13 8.50 -7.26
CA PRO A 144 5.27 8.57 -8.16
C PRO A 144 5.21 9.77 -9.11
N SER A 145 6.39 10.25 -9.51
CA SER A 145 6.54 11.19 -10.62
C SER A 145 6.05 10.60 -11.95
N GLN A 146 5.79 11.42 -12.97
CA GLN A 146 5.35 10.92 -14.27
C GLN A 146 6.39 9.99 -14.94
N SER A 147 7.68 10.26 -14.73
CA SER A 147 8.77 9.40 -15.23
C SER A 147 8.68 8.00 -14.62
N GLU A 148 8.50 7.92 -13.30
CA GLU A 148 8.35 6.65 -12.59
C GLU A 148 7.06 5.91 -12.97
N ARG A 149 5.96 6.62 -13.22
CA ARG A 149 4.71 6.02 -13.73
C ARG A 149 4.93 5.39 -15.10
N LYS A 150 5.79 5.95 -15.94
CA LYS A 150 6.11 5.42 -17.26
C LYS A 150 6.91 4.11 -17.15
N SER A 151 7.91 4.05 -16.27
CA SER A 151 8.76 2.88 -16.08
C SER A 151 8.13 1.79 -15.20
N ARG A 152 7.33 2.17 -14.20
CA ARG A 152 6.68 1.28 -13.22
C ARG A 152 5.23 1.74 -12.99
N PRO A 153 4.32 1.43 -13.93
CA PRO A 153 2.94 1.91 -13.90
C PRO A 153 2.06 1.18 -12.89
N ILE A 154 2.46 0.01 -12.39
CA ILE A 154 1.66 -0.79 -11.46
C ILE A 154 2.35 -0.75 -10.11
N ARG A 155 1.61 -0.33 -9.08
CA ARG A 155 2.10 -0.23 -7.71
C ARG A 155 1.05 -0.76 -6.73
N SER A 156 1.50 -1.43 -5.69
CA SER A 156 0.68 -1.80 -4.53
C SER A 156 0.65 -0.65 -3.55
N VAL A 157 -0.49 -0.39 -2.92
CA VAL A 157 -0.56 0.56 -1.81
C VAL A 157 0.06 -0.09 -0.58
N VAL A 158 1.05 0.58 0.00
CA VAL A 158 1.74 0.18 1.24
C VAL A 158 1.53 1.23 2.32
N LEU A 159 1.46 0.77 3.57
CA LEU A 159 1.28 1.61 4.75
C LEU A 159 2.33 1.23 5.79
N TYR A 160 3.01 2.23 6.37
CA TYR A 160 4.06 2.00 7.36
C TYR A 160 4.33 3.26 8.19
N PHE A 161 5.12 3.13 9.27
CA PHE A 161 5.75 4.28 9.92
C PHE A 161 7.17 4.47 9.41
N ASP A 162 7.52 5.69 8.97
CA ASP A 162 8.91 6.00 8.70
C ASP A 162 9.75 6.06 9.98
N GLY A 163 11.07 6.13 9.84
CA GLY A 163 12.01 6.25 10.96
C GLY A 163 11.84 7.52 11.82
N PHE A 164 10.89 8.40 11.48
CA PHE A 164 10.49 9.58 12.24
C PHE A 164 9.10 9.44 12.88
N GLY A 165 8.48 8.25 12.83
CA GLY A 165 7.17 7.97 13.41
C GLY A 165 5.98 8.59 12.65
N ARG A 166 6.18 9.01 11.39
CA ARG A 166 5.12 9.54 10.53
C ARG A 166 4.43 8.39 9.82
N PHE A 167 3.11 8.49 9.66
CA PHE A 167 2.35 7.49 8.91
C PHE A 167 2.46 7.78 7.41
N ASP A 168 3.12 6.88 6.67
CA ASP A 168 3.32 7.00 5.23
C ASP A 168 2.25 6.18 4.48
N VAL A 169 1.61 6.84 3.52
CA VAL A 169 0.75 6.20 2.51
C VAL A 169 1.49 6.28 1.18
N ASP A 170 1.98 5.13 0.71
CA ASP A 170 2.84 5.03 -0.46
C ASP A 170 2.26 4.03 -1.48
N GLY A 171 2.61 4.19 -2.75
CA GLY A 171 2.40 3.19 -3.78
C GLY A 171 3.73 2.60 -4.19
N ASP A 172 4.13 1.47 -3.62
CA ASP A 172 5.42 0.87 -3.92
C ASP A 172 5.33 -0.27 -4.97
N TRP A 173 6.47 -0.56 -5.60
CA TRP A 173 6.65 -1.53 -6.68
C TRP A 173 6.61 -3.01 -6.28
N PHE A 174 6.03 -3.39 -5.13
CA PHE A 174 5.84 -4.82 -4.79
C PHE A 174 4.82 -5.55 -5.69
N GLY A 175 4.44 -4.94 -6.81
CA GLY A 175 3.79 -5.60 -7.92
C GLY A 175 4.85 -6.30 -8.76
N ASP A 176 4.80 -7.64 -8.72
CA ASP A 176 5.23 -8.57 -9.74
C ASP A 176 6.31 -8.04 -10.70
N SER A 177 7.53 -8.55 -10.52
CA SER A 177 8.56 -8.52 -11.56
C SER A 177 8.02 -9.27 -12.78
N GLU A 178 7.21 -8.62 -13.61
CA GLU A 178 6.93 -8.93 -15.02
C GLU A 178 5.78 -8.07 -15.54
N GLY A 179 6.12 -7.24 -16.53
CA GLY A 179 5.23 -6.46 -17.37
C GLY A 179 6.01 -5.87 -18.54
#